data_AF-A0A916WRH9-F1
#
_entry.id   AF-A0A916WRH9-F1
#
_cell.length_a   1.000
_cell.length_b   1.000
_cell.length_c   1.000
_cell.angle_alpha   90.00
_cell.angle_beta   90.00
_cell.angle_gamma   90.00
#
_symmetry.space_group_name_H-M   'P 1'
#
loop_
_entity.id
_entity.type
_entity.pdbx_description
1 polymer ?
#
loop_
_entity_poly.entity_id
_entity_poly.type
_entity_poly.pdbx_seq_one_letter_code
_entity_poly.pdbx_strand_id
1 'polypeptide(L)'
;MTRRDALIRVIDALHAEIAALKSNDVRALERATADKLAGIDAIAAAGTGPAGPDLRELADEANRLNETCRIYVNLMAANTRRRLQTLTGNAFAGTAPMLRGSYA
;
A
#
# COMPACT_ATOMS: atom_id res chain seq x y z
N MET A 1 -18.92 -6.59 -20.59
CA MET A 1 -18.07 -6.80 -19.39
C MET A 1 -18.97 -6.74 -18.18
N THR A 2 -18.89 -7.73 -17.28
CA THR A 2 -19.70 -7.76 -16.07
C THR A 2 -19.01 -7.03 -14.92
N ARG A 3 -19.77 -6.65 -13.87
CA ARG A 3 -19.20 -6.06 -12.64
C ARG A 3 -18.20 -7.00 -11.95
N ARG A 4 -18.42 -8.32 -12.06
CA ARG A 4 -17.50 -9.36 -11.58
C ARG A 4 -16.17 -9.32 -12.35
N ASP A 5 -16.22 -9.28 -13.68
CA ASP A 5 -15.02 -9.24 -14.51
C ASP A 5 -14.17 -7.99 -14.23
N ALA A 6 -14.84 -6.84 -14.04
CA ALA A 6 -14.18 -5.60 -13.69
C ALA A 6 -13.49 -5.68 -12.32
N LEU A 7 -14.12 -6.34 -11.34
CA LEU A 7 -13.54 -6.53 -10.01
C LEU A 7 -12.36 -7.51 -10.00
N ILE A 8 -12.41 -8.56 -10.81
CA ILE A 8 -11.26 -9.47 -11.01
C ILE A 8 -10.06 -8.68 -11.58
N ARG A 9 -10.29 -7.80 -12.56
CA ARG A 9 -9.22 -6.95 -13.10
C ARG A 9 -8.62 -6.01 -12.05
N VAL A 10 -9.43 -5.48 -11.13
CA VAL A 10 -8.94 -4.67 -10.01
C VAL A 10 -8.05 -5.50 -9.08
N ILE A 11 -8.43 -6.76 -8.80
CA ILE A 11 -7.63 -7.69 -8.01
C ILE A 11 -6.28 -7.98 -8.70
N ASP A 12 -6.28 -8.24 -10.00
CA ASP A 12 -5.05 -8.47 -10.78
C ASP A 12 -4.13 -7.24 -10.74
N ALA A 13 -4.70 -6.04 -10.91
CA ALA A 13 -3.96 -4.78 -10.81
C ALA A 13 -3.38 -4.55 -9.40
N LEU A 14 -4.12 -4.89 -8.34
CA LEU A 14 -3.63 -4.82 -6.96
C LEU A 14 -2.46 -5.79 -6.71
N HIS A 15 -2.52 -7.01 -7.25
CA HIS A 15 -1.38 -7.94 -7.17
C HIS A 15 -0.14 -7.38 -7.89
N ALA A 16 -0.32 -6.79 -9.07
CA ALA A 16 0.77 -6.13 -9.79
C ALA A 16 1.33 -4.93 -9.01
N GLU A 17 0.47 -4.15 -8.35
CA GLU A 17 0.85 -3.02 -7.52
C GLU A 17 1.69 -3.46 -6.31
N ILE A 18 1.28 -4.53 -5.62
CA ILE A 18 2.05 -5.13 -4.52
C ILE A 18 3.42 -5.62 -5.01
N ALA A 19 3.47 -6.27 -6.18
CA ALA A 19 4.74 -6.73 -6.75
C ALA A 19 5.67 -5.56 -7.07
N ALA A 20 5.15 -4.47 -7.66
CA ALA A 20 5.90 -3.26 -7.95
C ALA A 20 6.40 -2.56 -6.68
N LEU A 21 5.57 -2.48 -5.63
CA LEU A 21 5.95 -1.94 -4.33
C LEU A 21 7.09 -2.74 -3.69
N LYS A 22 7.04 -4.07 -3.76
CA LYS A 22 8.10 -4.96 -3.24
C LYS A 22 9.44 -4.77 -3.96
N SER A 23 9.43 -4.52 -5.27
CA SER A 23 10.62 -4.34 -6.09
C SER A 23 11.08 -2.88 -6.22
N ASN A 24 10.33 -1.92 -5.68
CA ASN A 24 10.50 -0.48 -5.90
C ASN A 24 10.49 -0.07 -7.39
N ASP A 25 9.73 -0.77 -8.23
CA ASP A 25 9.57 -0.41 -9.65
C ASP A 25 8.47 0.66 -9.81
N VAL A 26 8.90 1.92 -9.90
CA VAL A 26 7.99 3.07 -10.03
C VAL A 26 7.16 3.02 -11.33
N ARG A 27 7.74 2.50 -12.43
CA ARG A 27 7.02 2.43 -13.71
C ARG A 27 5.96 1.33 -13.68
N ALA A 28 6.27 0.19 -13.07
CA ALA A 28 5.28 -0.85 -12.85
C ALA A 28 4.18 -0.40 -11.89
N LEU A 29 4.53 0.34 -10.84
CA LEU A 29 3.58 0.92 -9.91
C LEU A 29 2.61 1.88 -10.63
N GLU A 30 3.12 2.82 -11.42
CA GLU A 30 2.30 3.76 -12.19
C GLU A 30 1.30 3.04 -13.11
N ARG A 31 1.76 2.04 -13.87
CA ARG A 31 0.88 1.24 -14.74
C ARG A 31 -0.18 0.49 -13.95
N ALA A 32 0.21 -0.21 -12.89
CA ALA A 32 -0.73 -0.98 -12.06
C ALA A 32 -1.77 -0.07 -11.39
N THR A 33 -1.36 1.12 -10.94
CA THR A 33 -2.29 2.11 -10.38
C THR A 33 -3.28 2.61 -11.45
N ALA A 34 -2.83 2.90 -12.67
CA ALA A 34 -3.71 3.30 -13.78
C ALA A 34 -4.73 2.19 -14.12
N ASP A 35 -4.27 0.94 -14.21
CA ASP A 35 -5.13 -0.22 -14.48
C ASP A 35 -6.17 -0.43 -13.37
N LYS A 36 -5.76 -0.28 -12.11
CA LYS A 36 -6.65 -0.34 -10.94
C LYS A 36 -7.75 0.72 -11.02
N LEU A 37 -7.41 1.98 -11.33
CA LEU A 37 -8.38 3.07 -11.44
C LEU A 37 -9.35 2.85 -12.59
N ALA A 38 -8.86 2.45 -13.76
CA ALA A 38 -9.71 2.09 -14.90
C ALA A 38 -10.65 0.91 -14.57
N GLY A 39 -10.18 -0.06 -13.79
CA GLY A 39 -11.00 -1.15 -13.26
C GLY A 39 -12.11 -0.67 -12.31
N ILE A 40 -11.82 0.29 -11.43
CA ILE A 40 -12.82 0.90 -10.54
C ILE A 40 -13.89 1.64 -11.34
N ASP A 41 -13.49 2.41 -12.36
CA ASP A 41 -14.43 3.11 -13.24
C ASP A 41 -15.32 2.12 -14.00
N ALA A 42 -14.75 1.00 -14.45
CA ALA A 42 -15.49 -0.09 -15.07
C ALA A 42 -16.50 -0.76 -14.12
N ILE A 43 -16.15 -0.94 -12.84
CA ILE A 43 -17.09 -1.44 -11.81
C ILE A 43 -18.25 -0.46 -11.65
N ALA A 44 -17.96 0.84 -11.59
CA ALA A 44 -18.99 1.88 -11.44
C ALA A 44 -19.93 1.91 -12.65
N ALA A 45 -19.39 1.83 -13.86
CA ALA A 45 -20.16 1.79 -15.11
C ALA A 45 -21.04 0.53 -15.22
N ALA A 46 -20.62 -0.59 -14.62
CA ALA A 46 -21.42 -1.83 -14.58
C ALA A 46 -22.59 -1.77 -13.56
N GLY A 47 -22.70 -0.68 -12.78
CA GLY A 47 -23.82 -0.39 -11.89
C GLY A 47 -23.52 -0.59 -10.40
N THR A 48 -24.25 0.15 -9.56
CA THR A 48 -24.03 0.22 -8.10
C THR A 48 -25.08 -0.55 -7.29
N GLY A 49 -25.86 -1.43 -7.94
CA GLY A 49 -26.87 -2.26 -7.27
C GLY A 49 -26.29 -3.17 -6.16
N PRO A 50 -27.15 -3.77 -5.33
CA PRO A 50 -26.71 -4.66 -4.25
C PRO A 50 -25.80 -5.78 -4.77
N ALA A 51 -24.65 -5.97 -4.11
CA ALA A 51 -23.73 -7.04 -4.45
C ALA A 51 -24.26 -8.40 -3.94
N GLY A 52 -24.27 -9.41 -4.82
CA GLY A 52 -24.47 -10.80 -4.41
C GLY A 52 -23.27 -11.34 -3.61
N PRO A 53 -23.37 -12.53 -3.00
CA PRO A 53 -22.31 -13.13 -2.18
C PRO A 53 -20.94 -13.18 -2.88
N ASP A 54 -20.89 -13.70 -4.12
CA ASP A 54 -19.64 -13.82 -4.90
C ASP A 54 -18.96 -12.47 -5.13
N LEU A 55 -19.74 -11.42 -5.41
CA LEU A 55 -19.20 -10.09 -5.65
C LEU A 55 -18.69 -9.44 -4.36
N ARG A 56 -19.31 -9.75 -3.21
CA ARG A 56 -18.83 -9.31 -1.90
C ARG A 56 -17.50 -9.97 -1.55
N GLU A 57 -17.36 -11.27 -1.77
CA GLU A 57 -16.12 -11.99 -1.49
C GLU A 57 -14.92 -11.41 -2.26
N LEU A 58 -15.12 -11.14 -3.56
CA LEU A 58 -14.12 -10.46 -4.39
C LEU A 58 -13.83 -9.03 -3.91
N ALA A 59 -14.84 -8.30 -3.43
CA ALA A 59 -14.64 -6.94 -2.92
C ALA A 59 -13.84 -6.96 -1.61
N ASP A 60 -14.09 -7.93 -0.75
CA ASP A 60 -13.33 -8.15 0.49
C ASP A 60 -11.89 -8.53 0.18
N GLU A 61 -11.65 -9.36 -0.84
CA GLU A 61 -10.30 -9.65 -1.32
C GLU A 61 -9.59 -8.40 -1.83
N ALA A 62 -10.22 -7.62 -2.71
CA ALA A 62 -9.67 -6.37 -3.21
C ALA A 62 -9.33 -5.40 -2.05
N ASN A 63 -10.19 -5.31 -1.03
CA ASN A 63 -9.93 -4.50 0.16
C ASN A 63 -8.71 -4.98 0.95
N ARG A 64 -8.56 -6.31 1.17
CA ARG A 64 -7.38 -6.89 1.84
C ARG A 64 -6.09 -6.61 1.08
N LEU A 65 -6.13 -6.70 -0.25
CA LEU A 65 -4.97 -6.40 -1.10
C LEU A 65 -4.62 -4.91 -1.06
N ASN A 66 -5.61 -4.02 -1.12
CA ASN A 66 -5.37 -2.58 -1.03
C ASN A 66 -4.81 -2.17 0.34
N GLU A 67 -5.25 -2.82 1.42
CA GLU A 67 -4.66 -2.65 2.75
C GLU A 67 -3.19 -3.08 2.77
N THR A 68 -2.84 -4.14 2.05
CA THR A 68 -1.44 -4.56 1.86
C THR A 68 -0.62 -3.48 1.14
N CYS A 69 -1.14 -2.88 0.06
CA CYS A 69 -0.49 -1.75 -0.61
C CYS A 69 -0.23 -0.58 0.35
N ARG A 70 -1.22 -0.22 1.17
CA ARG A 70 -1.10 0.85 2.18
C ARG A 70 0.03 0.58 3.17
N ILE A 71 0.16 -0.65 3.66
CA ILE A 71 1.24 -1.07 4.57
C ILE A 71 2.61 -0.85 3.91
N TYR A 72 2.79 -1.26 2.65
CA TYR A 72 4.05 -1.10 1.94
C TYR A 72 4.44 0.37 1.77
N VAL A 73 3.52 1.23 1.32
CA VAL A 73 3.79 2.67 1.15
C VAL A 73 4.17 3.32 2.47
N ASN A 74 3.45 3.01 3.55
CA ASN A 74 3.75 3.53 4.89
C ASN A 74 5.14 3.07 5.38
N LEU A 75 5.49 1.82 5.13
CA LEU A 75 6.80 1.29 5.49
C LEU A 75 7.92 2.01 4.73
N MET A 76 7.73 2.27 3.43
CA MET A 76 8.68 3.04 2.62
C MET A 76 8.88 4.45 3.18
N ALA A 77 7.79 5.17 3.49
CA ALA A 77 7.86 6.50 4.09
C ALA A 77 8.59 6.47 5.45
N ALA A 78 8.29 5.48 6.30
CA ALA A 78 8.95 5.29 7.59
C ALA A 78 10.46 4.99 7.43
N ASN A 79 10.84 4.20 6.43
CA ASN A 79 12.24 3.91 6.11
C ASN A 79 13.00 5.17 5.69
N THR A 80 12.42 5.97 4.79
CA THR A 80 13.00 7.25 4.37
C THR A 80 13.17 8.18 5.56
N ARG A 81 12.14 8.33 6.41
CA ARG A 81 12.21 9.13 7.64
C ARG A 81 13.35 8.68 8.56
N ARG A 82 13.45 7.36 8.83
CA ARG A 82 14.53 6.82 9.68
C ARG A 82 15.91 7.15 9.11
N ARG A 83 16.11 6.97 7.80
CA ARG A 83 17.39 7.28 7.14
C ARG A 83 17.75 8.76 7.24
N LEU A 84 16.78 9.66 7.08
CA LEU A 84 16.99 11.09 7.26
C LEU A 84 17.36 11.44 8.70
N GLN A 85 16.72 10.84 9.69
CA GLN A 85 17.06 11.03 11.11
C GLN A 85 18.49 10.58 11.43
N THR A 86 18.92 9.45 10.86
CA THR A 86 20.30 8.98 11.00
C THR A 86 21.31 9.96 10.39
N LEU A 87 21.06 10.42 9.16
CA LEU A 87 21.98 11.33 8.47
C LEU A 87 22.07 12.73 9.08
N THR A 88 21.02 13.18 9.77
CA THR A 88 20.95 14.51 10.41
C THR A 88 21.37 14.51 11.88
N GLY A 89 21.88 13.38 12.40
CA GLY A 89 22.34 13.27 13.79
C GLY A 89 21.22 13.18 14.84
N ASN A 90 19.96 13.18 14.42
CA ASN A 90 18.80 13.03 15.31
C ASN A 90 18.51 11.57 15.71
N ALA A 91 19.36 10.62 15.34
CA ALA A 91 19.16 9.20 15.66
C ALA A 91 19.29 8.87 17.16
N PHE A 92 19.86 9.75 17.99
CA PHE A 92 20.20 9.47 19.40
C PHE A 92 19.53 10.38 20.44
N ALA A 93 18.54 11.22 20.08
CA ALA A 93 17.87 12.07 21.06
C ALA A 93 16.94 11.33 22.06
N GLY A 94 16.86 9.99 21.98
CA GLY A 94 15.91 9.18 22.77
C GLY A 94 16.51 8.25 23.82
N THR A 95 17.83 8.01 23.87
CA THR A 95 18.41 7.08 24.88
C THR A 95 19.90 7.35 25.08
N ALA A 96 20.24 8.40 25.84
CA ALA A 96 21.52 8.43 26.53
C ALA A 96 21.24 8.14 28.01
N PRO A 97 21.64 6.98 28.57
CA PRO A 97 21.69 6.85 30.01
C PRO A 97 22.72 7.86 30.49
N MET A 98 22.29 8.80 31.34
CA MET A 98 23.16 9.69 32.08
C MET A 98 24.06 8.81 32.98
N LEU A 99 25.21 8.40 32.45
CA LEU A 99 26.35 7.95 33.27
C LEU A 99 26.88 9.18 33.99
N ARG A 100 26.17 9.55 35.06
CA ARG A 100 26.59 10.55 36.04
C ARG A 100 27.75 9.92 36.82
N GLY A 101 28.96 10.06 36.28
CA GLY A 101 30.18 9.72 36.98
C GLY A 101 30.27 10.53 38.27
N SER A 102 30.16 9.85 39.40
CA SER A 102 30.52 10.39 40.72
C SER A 102 32.01 10.14 40.94
N TYR A 103 32.82 11.17 40.73
CA TYR A 103 34.16 11.26 41.32
C TYR A 103 34.26 12.59 42.06
N ALA A 104 34.09 12.53 43.38
CA ALA A 104 34.66 13.44 44.38
C ALA A 104 34.61 12.72 45.73
#